data_AF-A0A1D2VFD0-F1
#
_entry.id   AF-A0A1D2VFD0-F1
#
_cell.length_a   1.000
_cell.length_b   1.000
_cell.length_c   1.000
_cell.angle_alpha   90.00
_cell.angle_beta   90.00
_cell.angle_gamma   90.00
#
_symmetry.space_group_name_H-M   'P 1'
#
loop_
_entity.id
_entity.type
_entity.pdbx_description
1 polymer ?
#
loop_
_entity_poly.entity_id
_entity_poly.type
_entity_poly.pdbx_seq_one_letter_code
_entity_poly.pdbx_strand_id
1 'polypeptide(L)'
;MIFVILLSIFLIGVNFSNGWSPTNSFAPGKVSCPSEKRSFLRSSSYLNTEEMRWVEERNKITNANLKKFLKYSTSLEKAGGNFSVDDFFANYVEGQRAIKIGLAFSGGGYRAMLNGAGQLSAFDNRTTKAFEKGLGGLLESTTYISGLSGGSWLVGTLILNNWTSVEEILLKREYSDIWDLKESILFPEGINIFETIRNHKTVLEEVEDKRDAGYEISITDLWSRALAKDYLGRYEDYGDALTFSDVREFDVFKQQAIPFPIIVAVGRAPGTTIIDVNSTVVEMNPFEIGSWDNAIRSFFDIKYLGTKVSNGVAEDSKKCISGFDNASFLVGTSSSLFNGIVMKLKDMNLGDIPIIGVIEDILDKISEDENDIGVYKPNPFYQNEFGSSSSISNSDTLYLVDGGMDDQNIPLAPLIQQQRDVDLVVAFDNSADTDNNWPDGSSLVHTHQRQFGVQNNSSFPQVPLSPEEFVQQGLNVRPAFFGCDTEEGPLVVYIPNRQLSYASNPSTYKLKYSSKERASMVSNGFDVASRAQHQLDNEWATCLGCAAMRRTELRNSLEQPGVCQQCFERYCWRR
;
A
#
# COMPACT_ATOMS: atom_id res chain seq x y z
N MET A 1 41.64 53.38 21.57
CA MET A 1 41.47 52.21 22.46
C MET A 1 40.36 51.36 21.86
N ILE A 2 40.74 50.18 21.39
CA ILE A 2 39.91 49.20 20.69
C ILE A 2 38.96 48.56 21.71
N PHE A 3 37.67 48.45 21.40
CA PHE A 3 36.76 47.50 22.06
C PHE A 3 36.33 46.48 21.03
N VAL A 4 36.80 45.24 21.23
CA VAL A 4 36.47 44.05 20.44
C VAL A 4 35.08 43.57 20.87
N ILE A 5 34.14 43.49 19.93
CA ILE A 5 32.90 42.73 20.11
C ILE A 5 33.09 41.42 19.33
N LEU A 6 33.21 40.32 20.06
CA LEU A 6 33.15 38.97 19.53
C LEU A 6 31.71 38.67 19.08
N LEU A 7 31.49 38.53 17.78
CA LEU A 7 30.30 37.88 17.25
C LEU A 7 30.51 36.37 17.30
N SER A 8 29.80 35.70 18.20
CA SER A 8 29.65 34.25 18.21
C SER A 8 28.73 33.85 17.05
N ILE A 9 29.31 33.26 16.00
CA ILE A 9 28.56 32.57 14.95
C ILE A 9 28.06 31.26 15.54
N PHE A 10 26.76 31.18 15.85
CA PHE A 10 26.08 29.92 16.10
C PHE A 10 25.95 29.20 14.76
N LEU A 11 26.88 28.28 14.48
CA LEU A 11 26.69 27.25 13.46
C LEU A 11 25.56 26.34 13.95
N ILE A 12 24.35 26.58 13.44
CA ILE A 12 23.29 25.56 13.46
C ILE A 12 23.79 24.46 12.52
N GLY A 13 24.41 23.44 13.10
CA GLY A 13 24.67 22.20 12.40
C GLY A 13 23.32 21.59 12.05
N VAL A 14 22.92 21.74 10.78
CA VAL A 14 21.90 20.88 10.18
C VAL A 14 22.52 19.48 10.20
N ASN A 15 22.09 18.65 11.14
CA ASN A 15 22.31 17.22 11.04
C ASN A 15 21.57 16.77 9.78
N PHE A 16 22.28 16.59 8.67
CA PHE A 16 21.76 15.85 7.54
C PHE A 16 21.43 14.45 8.05
N SER A 17 20.15 14.12 8.08
CA SER A 17 19.64 12.78 8.35
C SER A 17 20.25 11.81 7.33
N ASN A 18 20.75 10.66 7.80
CA ASN A 18 21.30 9.57 6.98
C ASN A 18 20.23 8.81 6.16
N GLY A 19 19.21 9.50 5.65
CA GLY A 19 18.16 8.89 4.84
C GLY A 19 18.04 9.65 3.54
N TRP A 20 18.57 9.05 2.48
CA TRP A 20 18.46 9.28 1.03
C TRP A 20 19.37 8.27 0.33
N SER A 21 19.13 8.00 -0.96
CA SER A 21 20.04 7.22 -1.80
C SER A 21 21.48 7.73 -1.63
N PRO A 22 22.48 6.86 -1.45
CA PRO A 22 23.86 7.28 -1.19
C PRO A 22 24.50 8.05 -2.34
N THR A 23 23.91 8.01 -3.53
CA THR A 23 24.33 8.79 -4.71
C THR A 23 23.63 10.14 -4.80
N ASN A 24 22.65 10.42 -3.93
CA ASN A 24 21.75 11.57 -4.02
C ASN A 24 21.06 11.66 -5.40
N SER A 25 20.65 10.50 -5.94
CA SER A 25 19.93 10.37 -7.21
C SER A 25 19.14 9.06 -7.25
N PHE A 26 18.43 8.81 -8.35
CA PHE A 26 17.76 7.53 -8.63
C PHE A 26 18.74 6.33 -8.70
N ALA A 27 20.03 6.56 -8.96
CA ALA A 27 21.02 5.50 -9.02
C ALA A 27 21.30 4.88 -7.63
N PRO A 28 21.30 3.55 -7.49
CA PRO A 28 21.81 2.91 -6.27
C PRO A 28 23.31 3.14 -6.10
N GLY A 29 23.80 3.07 -4.86
CA GLY A 29 25.21 3.29 -4.56
C GLY A 29 25.79 2.37 -3.50
N LYS A 30 27.12 2.35 -3.44
CA LYS A 30 27.89 1.48 -2.54
C LYS A 30 27.88 2.03 -1.12
N VAL A 31 27.62 1.15 -0.16
CA VAL A 31 27.71 1.40 1.28
C VAL A 31 28.49 0.28 1.97
N SER A 32 28.95 0.53 3.20
CA SER A 32 29.55 -0.52 4.02
C SER A 32 28.48 -1.52 4.46
N CYS A 33 28.78 -2.82 4.34
CA CYS A 33 27.91 -3.85 4.87
C CYS A 33 27.89 -3.82 6.41
N PRO A 34 26.74 -4.09 7.05
CA PRO A 34 26.63 -4.18 8.50
C PRO A 34 27.49 -5.31 9.06
N SER A 35 28.39 -4.99 9.99
CA SER A 35 29.37 -5.94 10.55
C SER A 35 28.74 -7.09 11.35
N GLU A 36 27.55 -6.86 11.92
CA GLU A 36 26.86 -7.85 12.77
C GLU A 36 25.91 -8.77 11.98
N LYS A 37 25.54 -8.39 10.75
CA LYS A 37 24.50 -9.08 9.98
C LYS A 37 25.13 -10.11 9.05
N ARG A 38 24.96 -11.39 9.38
CA ARG A 38 25.47 -12.51 8.56
C ARG A 38 24.64 -12.77 7.31
N SER A 39 23.32 -12.54 7.37
CA SER A 39 22.41 -12.69 6.24
C SER A 39 21.37 -11.58 6.26
N PHE A 40 21.02 -11.09 5.07
CA PHE A 40 19.92 -10.16 4.85
C PHE A 40 18.56 -10.87 4.74
N LEU A 41 18.54 -12.20 4.65
CA LEU A 41 17.32 -13.00 4.62
C LEU A 41 16.87 -13.41 6.03
N ARG A 42 15.55 -13.41 6.22
CA ARG A 42 14.85 -14.12 7.30
C ARG A 42 13.81 -15.07 6.73
N SER A 43 13.46 -16.12 7.48
CA SER A 43 12.32 -16.97 7.13
C SER A 43 11.00 -16.21 7.33
N SER A 44 9.99 -16.50 6.51
CA SER A 44 8.61 -16.04 6.71
C SER A 44 7.87 -16.73 7.87
N SER A 45 8.53 -17.62 8.63
CA SER A 45 7.87 -18.33 9.74
C SER A 45 7.58 -17.44 10.96
N TYR A 46 8.21 -16.26 11.03
CA TYR A 46 8.08 -15.28 12.11
C TYR A 46 8.07 -13.86 11.52
N LEU A 47 7.66 -12.86 12.30
CA LEU A 47 7.78 -11.44 11.90
C LEU A 47 9.22 -10.94 12.03
N ASN A 48 9.55 -9.91 11.27
CA ASN A 48 10.74 -9.11 11.50
C ASN A 48 10.73 -8.55 12.93
N THR A 49 11.87 -8.60 13.62
CA THR A 49 11.97 -8.11 15.00
C THR A 49 11.72 -6.60 15.11
N GLU A 50 12.11 -5.82 14.09
CA GLU A 50 11.85 -4.38 14.06
C GLU A 50 10.36 -4.09 13.82
N GLU A 51 9.69 -4.84 12.93
CA GLU A 51 8.22 -4.76 12.79
C GLU A 51 7.53 -5.12 14.11
N MET A 52 7.95 -6.19 14.76
CA MET A 52 7.37 -6.64 16.04
C MET A 52 7.47 -5.57 17.13
N ARG A 53 8.67 -4.99 17.34
CA ARG A 53 8.89 -3.92 18.32
C ARG A 53 8.10 -2.66 17.97
N TRP A 54 8.10 -2.28 16.70
CA TRP A 54 7.39 -1.09 16.25
C TRP A 54 5.88 -1.24 16.45
N VAL A 55 5.32 -2.41 16.13
CA VAL A 55 3.89 -2.72 16.29
C VAL A 55 3.50 -2.78 17.77
N GLU A 56 4.37 -3.27 18.65
CA GLU A 56 4.14 -3.24 20.10
C GLU A 56 3.94 -1.81 20.62
N GLU A 57 4.78 -0.87 20.19
CA GLU A 57 4.63 0.55 20.54
C GLU A 57 3.39 1.18 19.89
N ARG A 58 3.13 0.88 18.60
CA ARG A 58 1.92 1.33 17.91
C ARG A 58 0.64 0.86 18.61
N ASN A 59 0.63 -0.36 19.17
CA ASN A 59 -0.54 -0.92 19.85
C ASN A 59 -0.98 -0.09 21.07
N LYS A 60 -0.06 0.64 21.69
CA LYS A 60 -0.40 1.58 22.79
C LYS A 60 -1.25 2.74 22.27
N ILE A 61 -0.95 3.24 21.07
CA ILE A 61 -1.68 4.31 20.40
C ILE A 61 -3.00 3.78 19.85
N THR A 62 -3.00 2.64 19.16
CA THR A 62 -4.21 2.11 18.51
C THR A 62 -5.27 1.72 19.52
N ASN A 63 -4.92 1.02 20.60
CA ASN A 63 -5.88 0.63 21.64
C ASN A 63 -6.47 1.85 22.35
N ALA A 64 -5.66 2.87 22.66
CA ALA A 64 -6.15 4.08 23.29
C ALA A 64 -7.16 4.84 22.40
N ASN A 65 -6.90 4.90 21.08
CA ASN A 65 -7.83 5.51 20.13
C ASN A 65 -9.06 4.64 19.90
N LEU A 66 -8.92 3.31 19.85
CA LEU A 66 -10.05 2.40 19.69
C LEU A 66 -10.99 2.47 20.89
N LYS A 67 -10.44 2.52 22.10
CA LYS A 67 -11.22 2.73 23.34
C LYS A 67 -12.03 4.02 23.27
N LYS A 68 -11.43 5.13 22.82
CA LYS A 68 -12.13 6.41 22.62
C LYS A 68 -13.21 6.31 21.55
N PHE A 69 -12.92 5.69 20.41
CA PHE A 69 -13.89 5.49 19.33
C PHE A 69 -15.10 4.70 19.83
N LEU A 70 -14.88 3.56 20.47
CA LEU A 70 -15.94 2.72 21.03
C LEU A 70 -16.77 3.47 22.07
N LYS A 71 -16.14 4.28 22.92
CA LYS A 71 -16.83 5.03 23.97
C LYS A 71 -17.67 6.20 23.46
N TYR A 72 -17.13 6.98 22.53
CA TYR A 72 -17.71 8.28 22.16
C TYR A 72 -18.44 8.28 20.81
N SER A 73 -17.99 7.42 19.88
CA SER A 73 -18.47 7.38 18.50
C SER A 73 -19.45 6.23 18.23
N THR A 74 -19.76 5.41 19.24
CA THR A 74 -20.73 4.31 19.12
C THR A 74 -21.85 4.42 20.16
N SER A 75 -22.86 3.57 19.98
CA SER A 75 -23.98 3.42 20.91
C SER A 75 -23.74 2.33 21.96
N LEU A 76 -22.55 1.72 22.07
CA LEU A 76 -22.25 0.58 22.95
C LEU A 76 -22.65 0.81 24.42
N GLU A 77 -22.24 1.95 25.01
CA GLU A 77 -22.58 2.30 26.40
C GLU A 77 -23.97 2.96 26.53
N LYS A 78 -24.59 3.37 25.40
CA LYS A 78 -25.85 4.12 25.37
C LYS A 78 -27.07 3.23 25.11
N ALA A 79 -26.89 2.05 24.53
CA ALA A 79 -27.96 1.15 24.07
C ALA A 79 -28.72 0.41 25.19
N GLY A 80 -28.68 0.90 26.44
CA GLY A 80 -29.46 0.36 27.56
C GLY A 80 -28.97 -0.96 28.15
N GLY A 81 -27.77 -1.43 27.78
CA GLY A 81 -27.12 -2.61 28.37
C GLY A 81 -26.08 -2.25 29.44
N ASN A 82 -25.60 -3.26 30.19
CA ASN A 82 -24.52 -3.13 31.18
C ASN A 82 -23.11 -3.21 30.57
N PHE A 83 -22.96 -2.96 29.27
CA PHE A 83 -21.64 -3.01 28.64
C PHE A 83 -20.83 -1.76 28.97
N SER A 84 -19.59 -1.97 29.40
CA SER A 84 -18.62 -0.92 29.75
C SER A 84 -17.39 -1.08 28.87
N VAL A 85 -17.09 -0.05 28.07
CA VAL A 85 -15.90 -0.06 27.21
C VAL A 85 -14.64 -0.07 28.09
N ASP A 86 -14.67 0.65 29.22
CA ASP A 86 -13.54 0.68 30.14
C ASP A 86 -13.25 -0.69 30.74
N ASP A 87 -14.28 -1.43 31.18
CA ASP A 87 -14.12 -2.78 31.75
C ASP A 87 -13.70 -3.79 30.68
N PHE A 88 -14.22 -3.68 29.46
CA PHE A 88 -13.81 -4.55 28.35
C PHE A 88 -12.30 -4.41 28.07
N PHE A 89 -11.79 -3.18 28.01
CA PHE A 89 -10.36 -2.95 27.79
C PHE A 89 -9.53 -3.42 28.98
N ALA A 90 -9.92 -3.06 30.22
CA ALA A 90 -9.18 -3.42 31.41
C ALA A 90 -9.06 -4.94 31.62
N ASN A 91 -10.11 -5.69 31.27
CA ASN A 91 -10.16 -7.14 31.52
C ASN A 91 -9.61 -7.98 30.36
N TYR A 92 -9.73 -7.52 29.11
CA TYR A 92 -9.49 -8.38 27.93
C TYR A 92 -8.50 -7.85 26.90
N VAL A 93 -8.08 -6.57 26.99
CA VAL A 93 -7.18 -5.95 26.00
C VAL A 93 -5.88 -5.49 26.66
N GLU A 94 -5.98 -4.68 27.71
CA GLU A 94 -4.85 -4.12 28.43
C GLU A 94 -4.07 -5.22 29.18
N GLY A 95 -2.77 -5.34 28.93
CA GLY A 95 -1.94 -6.39 29.52
C GLY A 95 -2.21 -7.81 29.00
N GLN A 96 -3.15 -7.97 28.07
CA GLN A 96 -3.49 -9.23 27.41
C GLN A 96 -3.00 -9.18 25.96
N ARG A 97 -3.93 -8.97 25.02
CA ARG A 97 -3.66 -8.91 23.59
C ARG A 97 -4.33 -7.68 23.00
N ALA A 98 -3.53 -6.84 22.35
CA ALA A 98 -4.02 -5.67 21.63
C ALA A 98 -4.93 -6.06 20.46
N ILE A 99 -5.94 -5.24 20.20
CA ILE A 99 -6.81 -5.40 19.02
C ILE A 99 -6.09 -4.78 17.83
N LYS A 100 -5.84 -5.58 16.79
CA LYS A 100 -5.14 -5.13 15.58
C LYS A 100 -6.12 -4.97 14.42
N ILE A 101 -6.14 -3.77 13.85
CA ILE A 101 -6.96 -3.42 12.68
C ILE A 101 -6.05 -3.22 11.47
N GLY A 102 -6.40 -3.84 10.34
CA GLY A 102 -5.80 -3.63 9.04
C GLY A 102 -6.74 -2.89 8.08
N LEU A 103 -6.20 -1.98 7.28
CA LEU A 103 -6.92 -1.36 6.15
C LEU A 103 -6.29 -1.83 4.84
N ALA A 104 -7.10 -2.25 3.87
CA ALA A 104 -6.64 -2.67 2.55
C ALA A 104 -7.30 -1.83 1.45
N PHE A 105 -6.48 -1.21 0.59
CA PHE A 105 -6.93 -0.39 -0.53
C PHE A 105 -6.63 -1.07 -1.86
N SER A 106 -7.67 -1.33 -2.64
CA SER A 106 -7.56 -2.05 -3.91
C SER A 106 -6.80 -1.29 -5.01
N GLY A 107 -6.50 -2.01 -6.09
CA GLY A 107 -6.03 -1.42 -7.34
C GLY A 107 -7.13 -0.78 -8.19
N GLY A 108 -6.72 -0.10 -9.26
CA GLY A 108 -7.63 0.63 -10.16
C GLY A 108 -7.17 2.05 -10.54
N GLY A 109 -5.86 2.29 -10.57
CA GLY A 109 -5.28 3.59 -10.93
C GLY A 109 -5.85 4.76 -10.12
N TYR A 110 -6.06 5.91 -10.76
CA TYR A 110 -6.58 7.09 -10.06
C TYR A 110 -7.98 6.95 -9.50
N ARG A 111 -8.81 6.06 -10.06
CA ARG A 111 -10.11 5.76 -9.48
C ARG A 111 -9.95 5.20 -8.07
N ALA A 112 -9.09 4.20 -7.91
CA ALA A 112 -8.83 3.57 -6.62
C ALA A 112 -8.11 4.52 -5.67
N MET A 113 -7.12 5.28 -6.15
CA MET A 113 -6.42 6.27 -5.33
C MET A 113 -7.38 7.33 -4.76
N LEU A 114 -8.22 7.95 -5.59
CA LEU A 114 -9.06 9.07 -5.18
C LEU A 114 -10.28 8.62 -4.35
N ASN A 115 -10.93 7.50 -4.69
CA ASN A 115 -11.97 6.94 -3.83
C ASN A 115 -11.38 6.46 -2.51
N GLY A 116 -10.24 5.76 -2.55
CA GLY A 116 -9.49 5.34 -1.37
C GLY A 116 -9.12 6.51 -0.47
N ALA A 117 -8.69 7.64 -1.03
CA ALA A 117 -8.40 8.85 -0.28
C ALA A 117 -9.64 9.35 0.49
N GLY A 118 -10.82 9.32 -0.13
CA GLY A 118 -12.09 9.63 0.53
C GLY A 118 -12.43 8.64 1.65
N GLN A 119 -12.29 7.36 1.36
CA GLN A 119 -12.54 6.28 2.32
C GLN A 119 -11.64 6.39 3.55
N LEU A 120 -10.35 6.67 3.34
CA LEU A 120 -9.39 6.95 4.41
C LEU A 120 -9.73 8.24 5.17
N SER A 121 -10.12 9.31 4.46
CA SER A 121 -10.51 10.58 5.09
C SER A 121 -11.69 10.44 6.03
N ALA A 122 -12.63 9.54 5.75
CA ALA A 122 -13.72 9.24 6.66
C ALA A 122 -13.22 8.68 7.99
N PHE A 123 -12.14 7.90 8.00
CA PHE A 123 -11.57 7.28 9.19
C PHE A 123 -10.61 8.22 9.94
N ASP A 124 -10.03 9.18 9.24
CA ASP A 124 -8.99 10.10 9.73
C ASP A 124 -9.57 11.20 10.63
N ASN A 125 -9.12 11.29 11.88
CA ASN A 125 -9.61 12.32 12.80
C ASN A 125 -9.20 13.76 12.44
N ARG A 126 -8.24 13.92 11.52
CA ARG A 126 -7.76 15.22 11.05
C ARG A 126 -8.69 15.82 10.01
N THR A 127 -9.57 15.01 9.40
CA THR A 127 -10.57 15.49 8.45
C THR A 127 -11.66 16.27 9.18
N THR A 128 -12.04 17.41 8.62
CA THR A 128 -13.10 18.24 9.18
C THR A 128 -14.42 17.46 9.25
N LYS A 129 -15.00 17.39 10.46
CA LYS A 129 -16.23 16.65 10.79
C LYS A 129 -16.14 15.12 10.71
N ALA A 130 -14.93 14.54 10.79
CA ALA A 130 -14.76 13.09 10.76
C ALA A 130 -15.51 12.35 11.87
N PHE A 131 -15.63 12.95 13.06
CA PHE A 131 -16.36 12.32 14.17
C PHE A 131 -17.88 12.39 14.01
N GLU A 132 -18.41 13.49 13.48
CA GLU A 132 -19.86 13.70 13.36
C GLU A 132 -20.44 13.11 12.08
N LYS A 133 -19.64 13.02 11.02
CA LYS A 133 -20.08 12.64 9.68
C LYS A 133 -19.29 11.47 9.08
N GLY A 134 -18.27 11.00 9.76
CA GLY A 134 -17.40 9.93 9.29
C GLY A 134 -17.21 8.85 10.35
N LEU A 135 -16.00 8.36 10.45
CA LEU A 135 -15.57 7.31 11.35
C LEU A 135 -14.27 7.73 12.05
N GLY A 136 -14.16 9.04 12.34
CA GLY A 136 -12.97 9.66 12.89
C GLY A 136 -12.45 8.91 14.12
N GLY A 137 -11.15 8.62 14.13
CA GLY A 137 -10.50 7.83 15.16
C GLY A 137 -10.14 6.41 14.70
N LEU A 138 -10.84 5.84 13.71
CA LEU A 138 -10.54 4.48 13.24
C LEU A 138 -9.20 4.39 12.50
N LEU A 139 -8.76 5.45 11.81
CA LEU A 139 -7.42 5.46 11.20
C LEU A 139 -6.34 5.44 12.29
N GLU A 140 -6.55 6.17 13.38
CA GLU A 140 -5.63 6.17 14.52
C GLU A 140 -5.68 4.88 15.33
N SER A 141 -6.79 4.13 15.25
CA SER A 141 -6.93 2.76 15.74
C SER A 141 -6.31 1.69 14.82
N THR A 142 -5.83 2.06 13.64
CA THR A 142 -5.30 1.11 12.65
C THR A 142 -3.84 0.75 12.93
N THR A 143 -3.54 -0.55 12.93
CA THR A 143 -2.19 -1.12 13.09
C THR A 143 -1.47 -1.25 11.75
N TYR A 144 -2.13 -1.76 10.70
CA TYR A 144 -1.53 -2.00 9.38
C TYR A 144 -2.34 -1.33 8.27
N ILE A 145 -1.65 -0.85 7.24
CA ILE A 145 -2.27 -0.34 6.01
C ILE A 145 -1.60 -0.96 4.79
N SER A 146 -2.39 -1.58 3.91
CA SER A 146 -1.90 -2.18 2.66
C SER A 146 -2.52 -1.53 1.42
N GLY A 147 -1.71 -1.39 0.37
CA GLY A 147 -2.14 -0.88 -0.93
C GLY A 147 -1.49 -1.66 -2.08
N LEU A 148 -2.22 -1.84 -3.18
CA LEU A 148 -1.65 -2.30 -4.46
C LEU A 148 -2.13 -1.41 -5.60
N SER A 149 -1.36 -1.31 -6.68
CA SER A 149 -1.69 -0.47 -7.84
C SER A 149 -2.12 0.95 -7.45
N GLY A 150 -3.26 1.46 -7.90
CA GLY A 150 -3.79 2.75 -7.46
C GLY A 150 -3.93 2.92 -5.93
N GLY A 151 -4.15 1.85 -5.18
CA GLY A 151 -4.12 1.84 -3.72
C GLY A 151 -2.71 2.02 -3.14
N SER A 152 -1.67 1.53 -3.82
CA SER A 152 -0.28 1.80 -3.42
C SER A 152 0.12 3.24 -3.70
N TRP A 153 -0.48 3.90 -4.71
CA TRP A 153 -0.29 5.34 -4.92
C TRP A 153 -0.85 6.15 -3.76
N LEU A 154 -2.05 5.80 -3.27
CA LEU A 154 -2.63 6.43 -2.08
C LEU A 154 -1.71 6.26 -0.87
N VAL A 155 -1.41 5.00 -0.52
CA VAL A 155 -0.61 4.67 0.66
C VAL A 155 0.78 5.32 0.56
N GLY A 156 1.45 5.15 -0.58
CA GLY A 156 2.75 5.75 -0.87
C GLY A 156 2.73 7.28 -0.80
N THR A 157 1.74 7.95 -1.41
CA THR A 157 1.62 9.42 -1.33
C THR A 157 1.61 9.89 0.12
N LEU A 158 0.71 9.35 0.94
CA LEU A 158 0.52 9.86 2.30
C LEU A 158 1.78 9.64 3.13
N ILE A 159 2.37 8.43 3.09
CA ILE A 159 3.56 8.11 3.89
C ILE A 159 4.76 8.94 3.45
N LEU A 160 5.05 8.96 2.15
CA LEU A 160 6.25 9.58 1.61
C LEU A 160 6.21 11.10 1.74
N ASN A 161 5.02 11.70 1.85
CA ASN A 161 4.84 13.12 2.20
C ASN A 161 4.60 13.31 3.70
N ASN A 162 5.34 12.59 4.56
CA ASN A 162 5.32 12.74 6.01
C ASN A 162 3.91 12.64 6.64
N TRP A 163 3.10 11.69 6.16
CA TRP A 163 1.72 11.47 6.56
C TRP A 163 0.79 12.69 6.38
N THR A 164 1.03 13.53 5.37
CA THR A 164 0.13 14.64 5.03
C THR A 164 -1.30 14.12 4.81
N SER A 165 -2.30 14.75 5.43
CA SER A 165 -3.69 14.27 5.31
C SER A 165 -4.29 14.57 3.94
N VAL A 166 -5.31 13.79 3.55
CA VAL A 166 -6.04 14.01 2.29
C VAL A 166 -6.70 15.39 2.24
N GLU A 167 -7.28 15.84 3.36
CA GLU A 167 -7.88 17.18 3.44
C GLU A 167 -6.85 18.28 3.18
N GLU A 168 -5.63 18.14 3.72
CA GLU A 168 -4.54 19.08 3.47
C GLU A 168 -4.11 19.11 2.01
N ILE A 169 -3.95 17.94 1.37
CA ILE A 169 -3.62 17.83 -0.06
C ILE A 169 -4.67 18.54 -0.93
N LEU A 170 -5.95 18.44 -0.55
CA LEU A 170 -7.02 19.05 -1.33
C LEU A 170 -7.15 20.56 -1.11
N LEU A 171 -6.89 21.05 0.11
CA LEU A 171 -7.28 22.41 0.51
C LEU A 171 -6.11 23.38 0.70
N LYS A 172 -4.92 22.91 1.08
CA LYS A 172 -3.79 23.79 1.40
C LYS A 172 -2.91 24.01 0.17
N ARG A 173 -2.60 25.28 -0.10
CA ARG A 173 -1.75 25.70 -1.21
C ARG A 173 -0.33 25.11 -1.14
N GLU A 174 0.20 24.86 0.05
CA GLU A 174 1.53 24.24 0.23
C GLU A 174 1.62 22.83 -0.36
N TYR A 175 0.48 22.15 -0.51
CA TYR A 175 0.41 20.78 -1.05
C TYR A 175 -0.22 20.75 -2.45
N SER A 176 -0.29 21.87 -3.16
CA SER A 176 -0.97 21.96 -4.47
C SER A 176 -0.32 21.10 -5.55
N ASP A 177 0.96 20.78 -5.39
CA ASP A 177 1.75 19.97 -6.32
C ASP A 177 1.53 18.46 -6.09
N ILE A 178 0.82 18.08 -5.03
CA ILE A 178 0.37 16.71 -4.78
C ILE A 178 -0.99 16.51 -5.45
N TRP A 179 -1.07 15.47 -6.27
CA TRP A 179 -2.22 15.08 -7.09
C TRP A 179 -2.69 16.22 -8.00
N ASP A 180 -1.77 16.98 -8.61
CA ASP A 180 -2.15 17.92 -9.68
C ASP A 180 -2.44 17.21 -11.01
N LEU A 181 -3.56 16.49 -11.05
CA LEU A 181 -3.93 15.61 -12.15
C LEU A 181 -4.55 16.35 -13.36
N LYS A 182 -4.35 17.68 -13.46
CA LYS A 182 -4.95 18.48 -14.54
C LYS A 182 -4.32 18.18 -15.89
N GLU A 183 -3.04 17.83 -15.91
CA GLU A 183 -2.37 17.35 -17.09
C GLU A 183 -2.08 15.85 -16.97
N SER A 184 -2.01 15.17 -18.10
CA SER A 184 -1.76 13.73 -18.08
C SER A 184 -0.28 13.48 -17.81
N ILE A 185 0.05 12.52 -16.93
CA ILE A 185 1.43 12.08 -16.69
C ILE A 185 2.16 11.70 -17.99
N LEU A 186 1.44 11.11 -18.94
CA LEU A 186 1.98 10.71 -20.24
C LEU A 186 2.04 11.88 -21.24
N PHE A 187 1.27 12.94 -21.01
CA PHE A 187 1.06 14.05 -21.93
C PHE A 187 0.90 15.39 -21.18
N PRO A 188 1.93 15.87 -20.44
CA PRO A 188 1.79 17.06 -19.62
C PRO A 188 1.62 18.35 -20.44
N GLU A 189 1.96 18.32 -21.73
CA GLU A 189 1.78 19.42 -22.71
C GLU A 189 0.88 19.02 -23.90
N GLY A 190 0.13 17.91 -23.80
CA GLY A 190 -0.65 17.33 -24.90
C GLY A 190 0.13 16.28 -25.73
N ILE A 191 -0.26 16.06 -27.00
CA ILE A 191 0.29 14.98 -27.87
C ILE A 191 1.81 15.13 -28.13
N ASN A 192 2.41 16.28 -27.81
CA ASN A 192 3.79 16.59 -28.15
C ASN A 192 4.77 16.14 -27.05
N ILE A 193 4.95 14.83 -26.91
CA ILE A 193 5.86 14.23 -25.92
C ILE A 193 7.32 14.70 -26.07
N PHE A 194 7.70 15.18 -27.25
CA PHE A 194 9.03 15.73 -27.55
C PHE A 194 9.33 17.03 -26.81
N GLU A 195 8.31 17.83 -26.49
CA GLU A 195 8.49 19.12 -25.81
C GLU A 195 8.65 18.91 -24.30
N THR A 196 7.93 17.92 -23.76
CA THR A 196 8.10 17.39 -22.39
C THR A 196 9.47 16.76 -22.17
N ILE A 197 9.97 15.96 -23.12
CA ILE A 197 11.31 15.32 -23.05
C ILE A 197 12.45 16.33 -23.22
N ARG A 198 12.25 17.41 -23.99
CA ARG A 198 13.29 18.39 -24.32
C ARG A 198 13.49 19.48 -23.26
N ASN A 199 12.46 19.81 -22.48
CA ASN A 199 12.48 20.98 -21.59
C ASN A 199 12.87 20.67 -20.13
N HIS A 200 13.10 19.41 -19.76
CA HIS A 200 13.44 19.05 -18.39
C HIS A 200 14.54 17.98 -18.37
N LYS A 201 15.39 17.98 -17.35
CA LYS A 201 16.31 16.86 -17.01
C LYS A 201 15.54 15.61 -16.50
N THR A 202 14.56 15.13 -17.26
CA THR A 202 13.22 15.00 -16.66
C THR A 202 12.86 13.72 -15.90
N VAL A 203 13.27 12.57 -16.42
CA VAL A 203 12.88 11.20 -16.01
C VAL A 203 13.86 10.26 -16.70
N LEU A 204 14.12 10.52 -17.99
CA LEU A 204 15.07 9.75 -18.78
C LEU A 204 16.50 9.86 -18.23
N GLU A 205 16.93 11.06 -17.81
CA GLU A 205 18.22 11.26 -17.14
C GLU A 205 18.29 10.51 -15.80
N GLU A 206 17.22 10.53 -15.00
CA GLU A 206 17.19 9.79 -13.72
C GLU A 206 17.32 8.27 -13.95
N VAL A 207 16.57 7.73 -14.93
CA VAL A 207 16.63 6.30 -15.29
C VAL A 207 17.98 5.94 -15.91
N GLU A 208 18.57 6.85 -16.68
CA GLU A 208 19.92 6.74 -17.21
C GLU A 208 20.96 6.63 -16.07
N ASP A 209 20.85 7.43 -15.01
CA ASP A 209 21.76 7.33 -13.86
C ASP A 209 21.76 5.92 -13.24
N LYS A 210 20.60 5.27 -13.14
CA LYS A 210 20.50 3.87 -12.69
C LYS A 210 21.18 2.89 -13.66
N ARG A 211 21.05 3.12 -14.97
CA ARG A 211 21.73 2.33 -16.02
C ARG A 211 23.25 2.49 -15.92
N ASP A 212 23.73 3.72 -15.82
CA ASP A 212 25.16 4.05 -15.69
C ASP A 212 25.78 3.50 -14.40
N ALA A 213 24.98 3.37 -13.33
CA ALA A 213 25.37 2.67 -12.11
C ALA A 213 25.46 1.13 -12.25
N GLY A 214 25.10 0.58 -13.43
CA GLY A 214 25.22 -0.82 -13.79
C GLY A 214 24.00 -1.69 -13.45
N TYR A 215 22.85 -1.07 -13.19
CA TYR A 215 21.60 -1.78 -12.90
C TYR A 215 20.72 -1.87 -14.12
N GLU A 216 19.98 -2.97 -14.21
CA GLU A 216 19.02 -3.16 -15.29
C GLU A 216 17.80 -2.27 -15.09
N ILE A 217 17.36 -1.66 -16.20
CA ILE A 217 16.19 -0.78 -16.27
C ILE A 217 15.09 -1.45 -17.09
N SER A 218 13.84 -1.12 -16.80
CA SER A 218 12.67 -1.50 -17.59
C SER A 218 11.70 -0.33 -17.75
N ILE A 219 10.60 -0.56 -18.49
CA ILE A 219 9.52 0.42 -18.61
C ILE A 219 8.91 0.83 -17.26
N THR A 220 8.99 -0.05 -16.25
CA THR A 220 8.57 0.25 -14.89
C THR A 220 9.39 1.38 -14.26
N ASP A 221 10.68 1.50 -14.58
CA ASP A 221 11.52 2.62 -14.11
C ASP A 221 10.98 3.95 -14.66
N LEU A 222 10.76 4.04 -15.98
CA LEU A 222 10.18 5.24 -16.61
C LEU A 222 8.81 5.58 -16.05
N TRP A 223 7.94 4.57 -15.92
CA TRP A 223 6.61 4.74 -15.36
C TRP A 223 6.67 5.28 -13.93
N SER A 224 7.51 4.67 -13.09
CA SER A 224 7.61 5.01 -11.67
C SER A 224 8.04 6.45 -11.45
N ARG A 225 8.99 6.93 -12.25
CA ARG A 225 9.48 8.31 -12.20
C ARG A 225 8.50 9.30 -12.78
N ALA A 226 7.79 8.94 -13.86
CA ALA A 226 6.71 9.77 -14.37
C ALA A 226 5.57 9.92 -13.35
N LEU A 227 5.20 8.83 -12.69
CA LEU A 227 4.23 8.78 -11.60
C LEU A 227 4.65 9.63 -10.38
N ALA A 228 5.95 9.64 -10.04
CA ALA A 228 6.47 10.35 -8.88
C ALA A 228 6.11 11.85 -8.89
N LYS A 229 5.93 12.45 -10.08
CA LYS A 229 5.49 13.84 -10.21
C LYS A 229 4.13 14.10 -9.56
N ASP A 230 3.22 13.15 -9.67
CA ASP A 230 1.85 13.31 -9.20
C ASP A 230 1.72 13.12 -7.69
N TYR A 231 2.66 12.43 -7.03
CA TYR A 231 2.59 12.22 -5.58
C TYR A 231 3.80 12.72 -4.77
N LEU A 232 4.94 13.02 -5.38
CA LEU A 232 6.14 13.60 -4.75
C LEU A 232 6.48 14.99 -5.32
N GLY A 233 5.52 15.67 -5.97
CA GLY A 233 5.69 16.99 -6.62
C GLY A 233 6.34 18.08 -5.76
N ARG A 234 6.28 17.97 -4.43
CA ARG A 234 6.89 18.93 -3.49
C ARG A 234 8.39 18.76 -3.27
N TYR A 235 8.96 17.62 -3.65
CA TYR A 235 10.37 17.31 -3.48
C TYR A 235 11.18 17.80 -4.68
N GLU A 236 12.42 18.21 -4.44
CA GLU A 236 13.40 18.39 -5.51
C GLU A 236 13.51 17.08 -6.31
N ASP A 237 13.54 17.21 -7.63
CA ASP A 237 13.57 16.10 -8.59
C ASP A 237 12.57 14.98 -8.27
N TYR A 238 11.39 15.37 -7.76
CA TYR A 238 10.30 14.46 -7.42
C TYR A 238 10.73 13.30 -6.50
N GLY A 239 11.71 13.55 -5.62
CA GLY A 239 12.25 12.58 -4.68
C GLY A 239 12.98 11.41 -5.36
N ASP A 240 13.77 11.67 -6.40
CA ASP A 240 14.60 10.67 -7.08
C ASP A 240 15.59 9.93 -6.15
N ALA A 241 16.06 10.59 -5.09
CA ALA A 241 16.90 9.98 -4.07
C ALA A 241 16.11 9.33 -2.93
N LEU A 242 14.78 9.51 -2.85
CA LEU A 242 13.97 9.02 -1.73
C LEU A 242 13.81 7.50 -1.79
N THR A 243 14.13 6.80 -0.71
CA THR A 243 13.98 5.34 -0.61
C THR A 243 12.81 4.96 0.29
N PHE A 244 12.28 3.74 0.12
CA PHE A 244 11.21 3.25 0.98
C PHE A 244 11.72 2.91 2.38
N SER A 245 13.00 2.53 2.52
CA SER A 245 13.63 2.37 3.85
C SER A 245 13.85 3.69 4.59
N ASP A 246 13.87 4.85 3.91
CA ASP A 246 13.93 6.18 4.58
C ASP A 246 12.69 6.48 5.42
N VAL A 247 11.57 5.79 5.18
CA VAL A 247 10.38 5.89 6.04
C VAL A 247 10.72 5.59 7.51
N ARG A 248 11.74 4.75 7.76
CA ARG A 248 12.24 4.46 9.12
C ARG A 248 12.73 5.71 9.86
N GLU A 249 13.20 6.71 9.13
CA GLU A 249 13.77 7.95 9.66
C GLU A 249 12.73 9.06 9.84
N PHE A 250 11.52 8.88 9.31
CA PHE A 250 10.46 9.88 9.41
C PHE A 250 9.95 9.97 10.84
N ASP A 251 9.75 11.19 11.35
CA ASP A 251 9.32 11.40 12.74
C ASP A 251 7.97 10.73 13.03
N VAL A 252 7.04 10.79 12.06
CA VAL A 252 5.73 10.14 12.18
C VAL A 252 5.83 8.61 12.26
N PHE A 253 6.85 7.99 11.65
CA PHE A 253 7.10 6.56 11.76
C PHE A 253 7.83 6.20 13.06
N LYS A 254 8.88 6.96 13.43
CA LYS A 254 9.62 6.76 14.69
C LYS A 254 8.75 6.93 15.93
N GLN A 255 7.69 7.75 15.84
CA GLN A 255 6.70 7.97 16.90
C GLN A 255 5.48 7.03 16.78
N GLN A 256 5.49 6.08 15.84
CA GLN A 256 4.37 5.16 15.59
C GLN A 256 3.04 5.90 15.36
N ALA A 257 3.08 7.11 14.79
CA ALA A 257 1.89 7.96 14.62
C ALA A 257 1.02 7.50 13.44
N ILE A 258 1.59 6.72 12.52
CA ILE A 258 0.92 6.19 11.33
C ILE A 258 0.65 4.68 11.47
N PRO A 259 -0.23 4.05 10.68
CA PRO A 259 -0.28 2.59 10.55
C PRO A 259 0.97 2.04 9.85
N PHE A 260 1.36 0.80 10.17
CA PHE A 260 2.49 0.14 9.53
C PHE A 260 2.22 -0.08 8.03
N PRO A 261 3.02 0.50 7.13
CA PRO A 261 2.65 0.52 5.73
C PRO A 261 3.21 -0.64 4.94
N ILE A 262 2.38 -1.15 4.03
CA ILE A 262 2.69 -2.29 3.17
C ILE A 262 2.21 -1.98 1.76
N ILE A 263 3.04 -2.21 0.75
CA ILE A 263 2.62 -2.22 -0.65
C ILE A 263 2.85 -3.61 -1.25
N VAL A 264 2.01 -4.01 -2.20
CA VAL A 264 2.00 -5.37 -2.75
C VAL A 264 2.26 -5.36 -4.25
N ALA A 265 3.08 -6.30 -4.69
CA ALA A 265 3.33 -6.67 -6.08
C ALA A 265 3.17 -8.19 -6.24
N VAL A 266 3.12 -8.67 -7.48
CA VAL A 266 3.07 -10.12 -7.78
C VAL A 266 4.31 -10.53 -8.57
N GLY A 267 4.92 -11.65 -8.20
CA GLY A 267 6.04 -12.23 -8.93
C GLY A 267 5.59 -12.85 -10.26
N ARG A 268 6.27 -12.51 -11.35
CA ARG A 268 6.02 -13.09 -12.68
C ARG A 268 7.29 -13.14 -13.51
N ALA A 269 7.77 -14.32 -13.82
CA ALA A 269 8.91 -14.47 -14.72
C ALA A 269 8.52 -14.13 -16.18
N PRO A 270 9.47 -13.62 -16.99
CA PRO A 270 9.36 -13.51 -18.45
C PRO A 270 8.73 -14.77 -19.09
N GLY A 271 7.80 -14.57 -20.02
CA GLY A 271 7.08 -15.64 -20.73
C GLY A 271 6.13 -16.51 -19.89
N THR A 272 5.79 -16.12 -18.66
CA THR A 272 4.86 -16.88 -17.78
C THR A 272 3.54 -16.16 -17.55
N THR A 273 2.46 -16.93 -17.42
CA THR A 273 1.13 -16.41 -17.04
C THR A 273 0.94 -16.49 -15.52
N ILE A 274 0.45 -15.40 -14.93
CA ILE A 274 -0.01 -15.40 -13.54
C ILE A 274 -1.39 -16.06 -13.48
N ILE A 275 -1.59 -16.93 -12.51
CA ILE A 275 -2.90 -17.46 -12.13
C ILE A 275 -3.03 -17.23 -10.62
N ASP A 276 -4.16 -16.70 -10.17
CA ASP A 276 -4.46 -16.40 -8.76
C ASP A 276 -3.98 -17.48 -7.77
N VAL A 277 -4.20 -18.76 -8.09
CA VAL A 277 -3.82 -19.89 -7.23
C VAL A 277 -2.32 -20.18 -7.17
N ASN A 278 -1.54 -19.71 -8.14
CA ASN A 278 -0.09 -19.94 -8.25
C ASN A 278 0.76 -18.68 -8.01
N SER A 279 0.11 -17.52 -7.96
CA SER A 279 0.75 -16.22 -7.84
C SER A 279 1.64 -16.16 -6.60
N THR A 280 2.82 -15.56 -6.75
CA THR A 280 3.69 -15.25 -5.60
C THR A 280 3.47 -13.80 -5.22
N VAL A 281 2.73 -13.56 -4.15
CA VAL A 281 2.46 -12.22 -3.61
C VAL A 281 3.70 -11.74 -2.88
N VAL A 282 4.29 -10.65 -3.35
CA VAL A 282 5.46 -10.02 -2.75
C VAL A 282 5.03 -8.74 -2.06
N GLU A 283 5.22 -8.68 -0.75
CA GLU A 283 5.01 -7.45 0.02
C GLU A 283 6.32 -6.67 0.16
N MET A 284 6.19 -5.36 0.19
CA MET A 284 7.26 -4.40 0.45
C MET A 284 6.81 -3.50 1.59
N ASN A 285 7.60 -3.44 2.65
CA ASN A 285 7.37 -2.58 3.80
C ASN A 285 8.68 -1.84 4.15
N PRO A 286 8.68 -0.85 5.07
CA PRO A 286 9.87 -0.07 5.37
C PRO A 286 11.07 -0.92 5.78
N PHE A 287 10.86 -2.10 6.38
CA PHE A 287 11.93 -2.97 6.86
C PHE A 287 12.42 -3.98 5.82
N GLU A 288 11.53 -4.48 4.95
CA GLU A 288 11.84 -5.64 4.12
C GLU A 288 10.93 -5.80 2.90
N ILE A 289 11.44 -6.58 1.95
CA ILE A 289 10.73 -7.07 0.77
C ILE A 289 10.72 -8.60 0.81
N GLY A 290 9.59 -9.23 0.51
CA GLY A 290 9.53 -10.68 0.50
C GLY A 290 8.13 -11.23 0.41
N SER A 291 8.01 -12.53 0.71
CA SER A 291 6.73 -13.21 0.59
C SER A 291 6.53 -14.23 1.69
N TRP A 292 5.28 -14.32 2.13
CA TRP A 292 4.79 -15.39 2.98
C TRP A 292 4.60 -16.69 2.21
N ASP A 293 4.45 -16.62 0.89
CA ASP A 293 4.14 -17.76 0.02
C ASP A 293 5.28 -18.76 -0.09
N ASN A 294 4.96 -20.02 -0.34
CA ASN A 294 5.94 -21.10 -0.42
C ASN A 294 7.00 -20.90 -1.49
N ALA A 295 6.69 -20.19 -2.57
CA ALA A 295 7.63 -19.92 -3.64
C ALA A 295 8.91 -19.18 -3.17
N ILE A 296 8.77 -18.17 -2.29
CA ILE A 296 9.90 -17.38 -1.74
C ILE A 296 10.10 -17.65 -0.24
N ARG A 297 9.03 -17.70 0.56
CA ARG A 297 8.99 -18.07 1.99
C ARG A 297 10.04 -17.37 2.86
N SER A 298 10.41 -16.15 2.49
CA SER A 298 11.49 -15.39 3.10
C SER A 298 11.35 -13.90 2.81
N PHE A 299 12.07 -13.11 3.60
CA PHE A 299 12.11 -11.66 3.52
C PHE A 299 13.54 -11.17 3.54
N PHE A 300 13.82 -10.16 2.71
CA PHE A 300 15.12 -9.54 2.53
C PHE A 300 15.09 -8.10 3.07
N ASP A 301 16.14 -7.69 3.78
CA ASP A 301 16.26 -6.30 4.28
C ASP A 301 16.30 -5.30 3.11
N ILE A 302 15.22 -4.53 2.97
CA ILE A 302 14.96 -3.73 1.77
C ILE A 302 16.02 -2.64 1.56
N LYS A 303 16.65 -2.17 2.64
CA LYS A 303 17.73 -1.18 2.59
C LYS A 303 18.93 -1.67 1.76
N TYR A 304 19.17 -2.97 1.74
CA TYR A 304 20.32 -3.57 1.05
C TYR A 304 19.97 -4.16 -0.32
N LEU A 305 18.77 -3.86 -0.83
CA LEU A 305 18.33 -4.29 -2.14
C LEU A 305 19.33 -3.83 -3.21
N GLY A 306 19.56 -4.67 -4.23
CA GLY A 306 20.61 -4.47 -5.22
C GLY A 306 21.99 -4.99 -4.82
N THR A 307 22.17 -5.47 -3.58
CA THR A 307 23.40 -6.18 -3.17
C THR A 307 23.42 -7.58 -3.78
N LYS A 308 24.55 -7.98 -4.39
CA LYS A 308 24.72 -9.35 -4.88
C LYS A 308 24.91 -10.31 -3.70
N VAL A 309 23.96 -11.24 -3.56
CA VAL A 309 23.91 -12.18 -2.43
C VAL A 309 23.77 -13.62 -2.92
N SER A 310 24.16 -14.56 -2.06
CA SER A 310 23.81 -15.98 -2.16
C SER A 310 23.24 -16.43 -0.83
N ASN A 311 22.01 -16.93 -0.83
CA ASN A 311 21.25 -17.29 0.38
C ASN A 311 21.25 -16.15 1.42
N GLY A 312 21.08 -14.91 0.93
CA GLY A 312 21.05 -13.68 1.74
C GLY A 312 22.41 -13.19 2.26
N VAL A 313 23.51 -13.91 2.01
CA VAL A 313 24.87 -13.48 2.40
C VAL A 313 25.50 -12.72 1.23
N ALA A 314 26.02 -11.51 1.49
CA ALA A 314 26.73 -10.73 0.47
C ALA A 314 27.96 -11.48 -0.06
N GLU A 315 28.12 -11.54 -1.38
CA GLU A 315 29.31 -12.13 -2.00
C GLU A 315 30.59 -11.33 -1.68
N ASP A 316 30.47 -10.01 -1.56
CA ASP A 316 31.53 -9.12 -1.07
C ASP A 316 31.08 -8.48 0.25
N SER A 317 31.54 -9.02 1.37
CA SER A 317 31.19 -8.56 2.72
C SER A 317 31.65 -7.14 3.04
N LYS A 318 32.42 -6.49 2.16
CA LYS A 318 32.83 -5.09 2.30
C LYS A 318 32.00 -4.13 1.44
N LYS A 319 31.22 -4.64 0.50
CA LYS A 319 30.49 -3.82 -0.48
C LYS A 319 29.02 -4.24 -0.55
N CYS A 320 28.18 -3.48 0.15
CA CYS A 320 26.74 -3.58 0.02
C CYS A 320 26.22 -2.41 -0.83
N ILE A 321 24.99 -2.55 -1.31
CA ILE A 321 24.29 -1.54 -2.10
C ILE A 321 23.14 -1.00 -1.27
N SER A 322 22.86 0.31 -1.39
CA SER A 322 21.69 0.99 -0.84
C SER A 322 21.11 1.91 -1.91
N GLY A 323 19.83 2.24 -1.81
CA GLY A 323 19.16 3.14 -2.77
C GLY A 323 18.43 2.44 -3.91
N PHE A 324 18.59 1.11 -4.06
CA PHE A 324 17.79 0.34 -5.04
C PHE A 324 16.31 0.31 -4.66
N ASP A 325 16.00 0.40 -3.36
CA ASP A 325 14.66 0.52 -2.83
C ASP A 325 14.06 1.93 -2.99
N ASN A 326 14.37 2.61 -4.11
CA ASN A 326 13.79 3.90 -4.44
C ASN A 326 12.26 3.84 -4.27
N ALA A 327 11.70 4.80 -3.53
CA ALA A 327 10.33 4.78 -3.09
C ALA A 327 9.34 4.82 -4.28
N SER A 328 9.63 5.67 -5.28
CA SER A 328 8.81 5.74 -6.49
C SER A 328 8.88 4.45 -7.30
N PHE A 329 10.06 3.82 -7.42
CA PHE A 329 10.22 2.54 -8.13
C PHE A 329 9.38 1.43 -7.50
N LEU A 330 9.39 1.29 -6.17
CA LEU A 330 8.59 0.25 -5.50
C LEU A 330 7.08 0.48 -5.64
N VAL A 331 6.62 1.73 -5.48
CA VAL A 331 5.21 2.11 -5.71
C VAL A 331 4.82 1.91 -7.19
N GLY A 332 5.71 2.25 -8.11
CA GLY A 332 5.57 2.05 -9.55
C GLY A 332 5.46 0.58 -9.93
N THR A 333 6.33 -0.29 -9.41
CA THR A 333 6.26 -1.76 -9.59
C THR A 333 4.92 -2.32 -9.17
N SER A 334 4.39 -1.88 -8.03
CA SER A 334 3.06 -2.28 -7.52
C SER A 334 1.91 -1.88 -8.46
N SER A 335 2.17 -1.07 -9.49
CA SER A 335 1.18 -0.51 -10.43
C SER A 335 1.56 -0.65 -11.91
N SER A 336 2.40 -1.64 -12.23
CA SER A 336 3.12 -1.72 -13.51
C SER A 336 2.29 -2.11 -14.76
N LEU A 337 0.96 -1.94 -14.78
CA LEU A 337 0.05 -2.35 -15.86
C LEU A 337 0.15 -1.50 -17.16
N PHE A 338 1.07 -1.82 -18.10
CA PHE A 338 1.40 -0.93 -19.26
C PHE A 338 1.08 -1.39 -20.69
N ASN A 339 -0.05 -2.02 -20.93
CA ASN A 339 -0.47 -2.22 -22.33
C ASN A 339 -0.65 -0.88 -23.09
N GLY A 340 -1.11 0.18 -22.41
CA GLY A 340 -1.37 1.49 -23.04
C GLY A 340 -0.13 2.37 -23.32
N ILE A 341 0.94 2.24 -22.53
CA ILE A 341 2.16 3.05 -22.71
C ILE A 341 3.05 2.41 -23.79
N VAL A 342 3.24 1.09 -23.74
CA VAL A 342 4.08 0.40 -24.72
C VAL A 342 3.53 0.54 -26.14
N MET A 343 2.22 0.36 -26.34
CA MET A 343 1.61 0.57 -27.65
C MET A 343 1.88 1.99 -28.18
N LYS A 344 1.82 2.99 -27.31
CA LYS A 344 2.04 4.39 -27.72
C LYS A 344 3.51 4.75 -27.93
N LEU A 345 4.44 4.20 -27.14
CA LEU A 345 5.87 4.37 -27.36
C LEU A 345 6.30 3.77 -28.70
N LYS A 346 5.73 2.62 -29.09
CA LYS A 346 5.95 2.00 -30.41
C LYS A 346 5.40 2.84 -31.57
N ASP A 347 4.31 3.57 -31.34
CA ASP A 347 3.70 4.45 -32.36
C ASP A 347 4.38 5.83 -32.49
N MET A 348 5.35 6.16 -31.63
CA MET A 348 6.04 7.46 -31.63
C MET A 348 7.26 7.46 -32.56
N ASN A 349 7.34 8.44 -33.47
CA ASN A 349 8.50 8.65 -34.34
C ASN A 349 9.62 9.39 -33.56
N LEU A 350 10.51 8.65 -32.89
CA LEU A 350 11.45 9.15 -31.88
C LEU A 350 12.55 10.14 -32.36
N GLY A 351 12.74 10.37 -33.66
CA GLY A 351 13.71 11.36 -34.19
C GLY A 351 15.18 11.01 -33.90
N ASP A 352 16.11 11.98 -34.01
CA ASP A 352 17.57 11.79 -33.81
C ASP A 352 18.08 12.51 -32.53
N ILE A 353 17.53 12.18 -31.35
CA ILE A 353 17.93 12.77 -30.05
C ILE A 353 18.83 11.78 -29.27
N PRO A 354 19.94 12.21 -28.62
CA PRO A 354 20.89 11.29 -27.95
C PRO A 354 20.32 10.41 -26.84
N ILE A 355 19.19 10.80 -26.23
CA ILE A 355 18.53 10.12 -25.10
C ILE A 355 17.63 8.96 -25.59
N ILE A 356 17.50 8.79 -26.91
CA ILE A 356 16.74 7.69 -27.52
C ILE A 356 17.29 6.33 -27.11
N GLY A 357 18.59 6.19 -26.83
CA GLY A 357 19.19 4.91 -26.46
C GLY A 357 18.53 4.22 -25.26
N VAL A 358 18.07 4.97 -24.25
CA VAL A 358 17.35 4.40 -23.10
C VAL A 358 16.00 3.83 -23.51
N ILE A 359 15.27 4.57 -24.35
CA ILE A 359 13.95 4.17 -24.83
C ILE A 359 14.08 3.00 -25.81
N GLU A 360 15.05 3.06 -26.73
CA GLU A 360 15.39 1.95 -27.65
C GLU A 360 15.79 0.71 -26.87
N ASP A 361 16.69 0.79 -25.88
CA ASP A 361 17.08 -0.36 -25.05
C ASP A 361 15.88 -1.00 -24.32
N ILE A 362 14.95 -0.17 -23.81
CA ILE A 362 13.72 -0.64 -23.18
C ILE A 362 12.78 -1.26 -24.22
N LEU A 363 12.60 -0.64 -25.38
CA LEU A 363 11.72 -1.11 -26.46
C LEU A 363 12.24 -2.37 -27.16
N ASP A 364 13.56 -2.52 -27.32
CA ASP A 364 14.21 -3.68 -27.92
C ASP A 364 14.10 -4.91 -27.01
N LYS A 365 14.10 -4.71 -25.69
CA LYS A 365 13.87 -5.77 -24.69
C LYS A 365 12.39 -6.09 -24.48
N ILE A 366 11.50 -5.26 -25.00
CA ILE A 366 10.05 -5.42 -24.91
C ILE A 366 9.59 -6.43 -25.97
N SER A 367 9.29 -7.65 -25.54
CA SER A 367 8.45 -8.58 -26.32
C SER A 367 6.97 -8.20 -26.17
N GLU A 368 6.07 -8.69 -27.04
CA GLU A 368 4.62 -8.43 -26.90
C GLU A 368 4.06 -8.90 -25.54
N ASP A 369 4.74 -9.83 -24.84
CA ASP A 369 4.28 -10.48 -23.61
C ASP A 369 4.97 -9.98 -22.31
N GLU A 370 5.92 -9.02 -22.37
CA GLU A 370 6.79 -8.65 -21.22
C GLU A 370 6.82 -7.15 -20.88
N ASN A 371 5.73 -6.45 -21.18
CA ASN A 371 5.61 -4.99 -21.22
C ASN A 371 5.38 -4.28 -19.87
N ASP A 372 5.38 -5.02 -18.77
CA ASP A 372 4.86 -4.58 -17.46
C ASP A 372 5.71 -5.11 -16.29
N ILE A 373 6.98 -5.45 -16.53
CA ILE A 373 7.84 -6.10 -15.53
C ILE A 373 8.80 -5.10 -14.86
N GLY A 374 8.71 -4.96 -13.54
CA GLY A 374 9.74 -4.39 -12.69
C GLY A 374 10.90 -5.38 -12.50
N VAL A 375 12.12 -4.94 -12.81
CA VAL A 375 13.33 -5.77 -12.80
C VAL A 375 14.15 -5.53 -11.52
N TYR A 376 14.33 -6.58 -10.73
CA TYR A 376 15.09 -6.58 -9.48
C TYR A 376 16.35 -7.44 -9.67
N LYS A 377 17.40 -6.81 -10.18
CA LYS A 377 18.70 -7.45 -10.45
C LYS A 377 19.82 -6.70 -9.69
N PRO A 378 20.63 -7.40 -8.88
CA PRO A 378 20.59 -8.83 -8.57
C PRO A 378 19.38 -9.26 -7.73
N ASN A 379 18.94 -10.51 -7.89
CA ASN A 379 17.85 -11.12 -7.16
C ASN A 379 18.16 -11.25 -5.65
N PRO A 380 17.36 -10.64 -4.75
CA PRO A 380 17.56 -10.75 -3.30
C PRO A 380 17.33 -12.18 -2.75
N PHE A 381 16.66 -13.05 -3.52
CA PHE A 381 16.34 -14.43 -3.16
C PHE A 381 17.18 -15.46 -3.92
N TYR A 382 18.30 -15.05 -4.53
CA TYR A 382 19.21 -15.98 -5.20
C TYR A 382 19.77 -17.01 -4.20
N GLN A 383 19.67 -18.29 -4.56
CA GLN A 383 20.00 -19.45 -3.74
C GLN A 383 19.28 -19.46 -2.37
N ASN A 384 18.11 -18.84 -2.28
CA ASN A 384 17.28 -18.88 -1.08
C ASN A 384 16.83 -20.31 -0.77
N GLU A 385 17.19 -20.79 0.41
CA GLU A 385 16.88 -22.15 0.87
C GLU A 385 15.50 -22.28 1.53
N PHE A 386 14.82 -21.16 1.85
CA PHE A 386 13.52 -21.19 2.50
C PHE A 386 12.38 -21.48 1.51
N GLY A 387 12.50 -21.01 0.27
CA GLY A 387 11.46 -21.11 -0.77
C GLY A 387 11.52 -22.39 -1.58
N SER A 388 10.39 -22.80 -2.16
CA SER A 388 10.28 -24.01 -3.00
C SER A 388 10.47 -23.73 -4.49
N SER A 389 10.44 -22.47 -4.93
CA SER A 389 10.48 -22.13 -6.36
C SER A 389 11.91 -22.05 -6.87
N SER A 390 12.32 -23.06 -7.65
CA SER A 390 13.62 -23.08 -8.32
C SER A 390 13.74 -22.01 -9.43
N SER A 391 12.62 -21.60 -10.03
CA SER A 391 12.63 -20.51 -11.04
C SER A 391 12.95 -19.16 -10.41
N ILE A 392 12.67 -18.97 -9.12
CA ILE A 392 13.07 -17.76 -8.38
C ILE A 392 14.46 -17.95 -7.78
N SER A 393 14.73 -19.05 -7.08
CA SER A 393 16.00 -19.20 -6.35
C SER A 393 17.22 -19.43 -7.27
N ASN A 394 17.05 -19.95 -8.49
CA ASN A 394 18.14 -20.09 -9.46
C ASN A 394 18.24 -18.93 -10.46
N SER A 395 17.28 -17.99 -10.45
CA SER A 395 17.33 -16.81 -11.30
C SER A 395 18.21 -15.73 -10.70
N ASP A 396 19.03 -15.08 -11.51
CA ASP A 396 19.81 -13.91 -11.10
C ASP A 396 18.96 -12.65 -10.94
N THR A 397 17.68 -12.72 -11.32
CA THR A 397 16.74 -11.61 -11.39
C THR A 397 15.38 -11.98 -10.79
N LEU A 398 14.84 -11.10 -9.93
CA LEU A 398 13.45 -11.18 -9.49
C LEU A 398 12.62 -10.25 -10.38
N TYR A 399 11.47 -10.76 -10.83
CA TYR A 399 10.58 -10.06 -11.73
C TYR A 399 9.23 -9.85 -11.04
N LEU A 400 8.82 -8.59 -10.90
CA LEU A 400 7.60 -8.21 -10.21
C LEU A 400 6.71 -7.40 -11.15
N VAL A 401 5.39 -7.54 -11.00
CA VAL A 401 4.37 -6.79 -11.74
C VAL A 401 3.33 -6.20 -10.79
N ASP A 402 2.34 -5.49 -11.34
CA ASP A 402 1.23 -4.91 -10.59
C ASP A 402 0.60 -5.95 -9.65
N GLY A 403 0.36 -5.54 -8.39
CA GLY A 403 -0.16 -6.41 -7.36
C GLY A 403 -1.56 -6.96 -7.62
N GLY A 404 -2.32 -6.36 -8.54
CA GLY A 404 -3.67 -6.79 -8.91
C GLY A 404 -3.72 -7.75 -10.10
N MET A 405 -2.58 -8.15 -10.66
CA MET A 405 -2.51 -9.01 -11.87
C MET A 405 -2.97 -10.45 -11.67
N ASP A 406 -3.21 -10.86 -10.43
CA ASP A 406 -3.67 -12.19 -10.06
C ASP A 406 -5.14 -12.19 -9.59
N ASP A 407 -5.89 -11.14 -9.96
CA ASP A 407 -7.29 -10.87 -9.60
C ASP A 407 -7.57 -10.75 -8.08
N GLN A 408 -6.55 -10.84 -7.21
CA GLN A 408 -6.66 -10.46 -5.80
C GLN A 408 -6.46 -8.96 -5.63
N ASN A 409 -7.29 -8.17 -6.31
CA ASN A 409 -7.11 -6.73 -6.45
C ASN A 409 -7.22 -5.94 -5.12
N ILE A 410 -7.64 -6.55 -4.02
CA ILE A 410 -7.53 -6.04 -2.64
C ILE A 410 -6.33 -6.71 -1.95
N PRO A 411 -5.34 -5.94 -1.41
CA PRO A 411 -4.11 -6.48 -0.82
C PRO A 411 -4.33 -7.12 0.56
N LEU A 412 -5.05 -8.23 0.61
CA LEU A 412 -5.42 -8.95 1.84
C LEU A 412 -4.33 -9.90 2.33
N ALA A 413 -3.54 -10.47 1.42
CA ALA A 413 -2.52 -11.47 1.75
C ALA A 413 -1.57 -11.03 2.88
N PRO A 414 -1.05 -9.78 2.94
CA PRO A 414 -0.26 -9.31 4.08
C PRO A 414 -1.02 -9.30 5.42
N LEU A 415 -2.33 -9.05 5.40
CA LEU A 415 -3.14 -8.78 6.59
C LEU A 415 -3.77 -10.05 7.20
N ILE A 416 -3.81 -11.15 6.44
CA ILE A 416 -4.41 -12.43 6.88
C ILE A 416 -3.37 -13.42 7.41
N GLN A 417 -2.11 -12.99 7.55
CA GLN A 417 -1.03 -13.81 8.08
C GLN A 417 -1.19 -14.02 9.58
N GLN A 418 -1.07 -15.27 10.03
CA GLN A 418 -1.15 -15.64 11.45
C GLN A 418 -0.10 -14.89 12.29
N GLN A 419 1.06 -14.61 11.70
CA GLN A 419 2.16 -13.92 12.37
C GLN A 419 1.84 -12.46 12.68
N ARG A 420 1.02 -11.78 11.85
CA ARG A 420 0.55 -10.40 12.12
C ARG A 420 -0.63 -10.37 13.08
N ASP A 421 -1.40 -11.45 13.09
CA ASP A 421 -2.39 -11.73 14.12
C ASP A 421 -3.47 -10.63 14.18
N VAL A 422 -3.91 -10.19 12.99
CA VAL A 422 -4.90 -9.13 12.77
C VAL A 422 -6.29 -9.64 13.16
N ASP A 423 -7.06 -8.82 13.87
CA ASP A 423 -8.40 -9.16 14.34
C ASP A 423 -9.50 -8.72 13.35
N LEU A 424 -9.31 -7.54 12.73
CA LEU A 424 -10.25 -6.92 11.82
C LEU A 424 -9.50 -6.38 10.60
N VAL A 425 -9.99 -6.70 9.40
CA VAL A 425 -9.57 -6.07 8.15
C VAL A 425 -10.74 -5.29 7.56
N VAL A 426 -10.55 -4.01 7.26
CA VAL A 426 -11.48 -3.24 6.44
C VAL A 426 -10.93 -3.18 5.01
N ALA A 427 -11.63 -3.84 4.11
CA ALA A 427 -11.27 -4.04 2.72
C ALA A 427 -12.07 -3.09 1.83
N PHE A 428 -11.38 -2.13 1.22
CA PHE A 428 -11.99 -1.18 0.31
C PHE A 428 -11.80 -1.62 -1.14
N ASP A 429 -12.91 -1.95 -1.79
CA ASP A 429 -12.91 -2.44 -3.16
C ASP A 429 -13.29 -1.31 -4.13
N ASN A 430 -12.32 -0.84 -4.91
CA ASN A 430 -12.47 0.15 -5.95
C ASN A 430 -12.18 -0.44 -7.35
N SER A 431 -12.32 -1.76 -7.49
CA SER A 431 -12.10 -2.52 -8.72
C SER A 431 -13.08 -2.13 -9.84
N ALA A 432 -12.75 -2.51 -11.06
CA ALA A 432 -13.54 -2.23 -12.26
C ALA A 432 -13.89 -3.55 -12.96
N ASP A 433 -14.68 -4.38 -12.26
CA ASP A 433 -14.91 -5.77 -12.66
C ASP A 433 -16.07 -5.90 -13.64
N THR A 434 -17.09 -5.06 -13.49
CA THR A 434 -18.25 -5.02 -14.40
C THR A 434 -18.00 -4.16 -15.64
N ASP A 435 -18.84 -4.32 -16.68
CA ASP A 435 -18.84 -3.48 -17.89
C ASP A 435 -18.90 -1.96 -17.61
N ASN A 436 -19.46 -1.59 -16.46
CA ASN A 436 -19.57 -0.20 -16.01
C ASN A 436 -18.50 0.19 -14.99
N ASN A 437 -17.42 -0.59 -14.83
CA ASN A 437 -16.30 -0.34 -13.92
C ASN A 437 -16.70 -0.23 -12.43
N TRP A 438 -17.68 -1.02 -12.00
CA TRP A 438 -17.98 -1.22 -10.58
C TRP A 438 -17.42 -2.55 -10.07
N PRO A 439 -17.09 -2.65 -8.77
CA PRO A 439 -16.72 -3.91 -8.14
C PRO A 439 -17.86 -4.95 -8.22
N ASP A 440 -17.51 -6.23 -8.33
CA ASP A 440 -18.45 -7.34 -8.25
C ASP A 440 -18.12 -8.38 -7.18
N GLY A 441 -17.01 -8.19 -6.44
CA GLY A 441 -16.55 -9.11 -5.41
C GLY A 441 -15.51 -10.13 -5.88
N SER A 442 -15.09 -10.07 -7.16
CA SER A 442 -14.05 -10.94 -7.73
C SER A 442 -12.81 -11.06 -6.86
N SER A 443 -12.30 -9.95 -6.31
CA SER A 443 -11.11 -10.00 -5.45
C SER A 443 -11.28 -10.88 -4.21
N LEU A 444 -12.45 -10.88 -3.56
CA LEU A 444 -12.69 -11.77 -2.41
C LEU A 444 -12.80 -13.23 -2.83
N VAL A 445 -13.42 -13.49 -3.99
CA VAL A 445 -13.54 -14.83 -4.56
C VAL A 445 -12.16 -15.41 -4.83
N HIS A 446 -11.29 -14.66 -5.51
CA HIS A 446 -9.92 -15.11 -5.83
C HIS A 446 -9.06 -15.27 -4.58
N THR A 447 -9.12 -14.35 -3.62
CA THR A 447 -8.41 -14.51 -2.33
C THR A 447 -8.89 -15.76 -1.58
N HIS A 448 -10.19 -16.04 -1.58
CA HIS A 448 -10.74 -17.25 -0.97
C HIS A 448 -10.30 -18.52 -1.72
N GLN A 449 -10.31 -18.53 -3.05
CA GLN A 449 -9.89 -19.68 -3.86
C GLN A 449 -8.40 -19.99 -3.67
N ARG A 450 -7.57 -18.95 -3.59
CA ARG A 450 -6.12 -19.08 -3.40
C ARG A 450 -5.73 -19.83 -2.13
N GLN A 451 -6.53 -19.73 -1.07
CA GLN A 451 -6.23 -20.45 0.17
C GLN A 451 -6.21 -21.99 -0.02
N PHE A 452 -6.79 -22.51 -1.10
CA PHE A 452 -6.75 -23.94 -1.44
C PHE A 452 -5.66 -24.31 -2.44
N GLY A 453 -4.86 -23.32 -2.89
CA GLY A 453 -3.80 -23.47 -3.89
C GLY A 453 -2.45 -23.89 -3.31
N VAL A 454 -1.41 -23.79 -4.15
CA VAL A 454 -0.03 -24.22 -3.79
C VAL A 454 0.65 -23.28 -2.79
N GLN A 455 0.12 -22.07 -2.63
CA GLN A 455 0.58 -21.05 -1.68
C GLN A 455 -0.23 -21.02 -0.37
N ASN A 456 -0.94 -22.10 -0.03
CA ASN A 456 -1.80 -22.20 1.15
C ASN A 456 -1.03 -22.02 2.48
N ASN A 457 -0.86 -20.77 2.89
CA ASN A 457 -0.14 -20.37 4.10
C ASN A 457 -0.99 -19.48 5.04
N SER A 458 -2.26 -19.23 4.71
CA SER A 458 -3.18 -18.40 5.50
C SER A 458 -4.63 -18.86 5.36
N SER A 459 -5.44 -18.68 6.40
CA SER A 459 -6.89 -18.94 6.39
C SER A 459 -7.64 -17.67 5.98
N PHE A 460 -8.67 -17.81 5.15
CA PHE A 460 -9.53 -16.71 4.72
C PHE A 460 -11.00 -17.07 4.98
N PRO A 461 -11.84 -16.14 5.48
CA PRO A 461 -13.23 -16.46 5.80
C PRO A 461 -14.00 -16.92 4.56
N GLN A 462 -15.04 -17.71 4.80
CA GLN A 462 -15.99 -18.09 3.75
C GLN A 462 -16.64 -16.85 3.14
N VAL A 463 -16.74 -16.85 1.81
CA VAL A 463 -17.37 -15.83 0.97
C VAL A 463 -18.22 -16.54 -0.11
N PRO A 464 -19.12 -15.83 -0.82
CA PRO A 464 -19.74 -16.37 -2.02
C PRO A 464 -18.69 -16.89 -3.01
N LEU A 465 -19.02 -17.95 -3.75
CA LEU A 465 -18.03 -18.68 -4.54
C LEU A 465 -17.84 -18.14 -5.96
N SER A 466 -18.67 -17.17 -6.37
CA SER A 466 -18.53 -16.49 -7.66
C SER A 466 -18.96 -15.02 -7.58
N PRO A 467 -18.47 -14.17 -8.50
CA PRO A 467 -18.91 -12.78 -8.61
C PRO A 467 -20.42 -12.66 -8.86
N GLU A 468 -21.01 -13.57 -9.63
CA GLU A 468 -22.46 -13.57 -9.88
C GLU A 468 -23.25 -13.78 -8.58
N GLU A 469 -22.78 -14.65 -7.70
CA GLU A 469 -23.39 -14.87 -6.39
C GLU A 469 -23.28 -13.61 -5.51
N PHE A 470 -22.11 -12.94 -5.52
CA PHE A 470 -21.90 -11.65 -4.84
C PHE A 470 -22.91 -10.60 -5.29
N VAL A 471 -23.07 -10.45 -6.61
CA VAL A 471 -23.98 -9.46 -7.22
C VAL A 471 -25.45 -9.81 -6.93
N GLN A 472 -25.85 -11.08 -7.08
CA GLN A 472 -27.22 -11.52 -6.81
C GLN A 472 -27.66 -11.27 -5.37
N GLN A 473 -26.73 -11.38 -4.42
CA GLN A 473 -26.98 -11.12 -2.99
C GLN A 473 -26.83 -9.63 -2.62
N GLY A 474 -26.53 -8.77 -3.60
CA GLY A 474 -26.36 -7.32 -3.43
C GLY A 474 -25.15 -6.95 -2.57
N LEU A 475 -24.15 -7.83 -2.46
CA LEU A 475 -22.94 -7.59 -1.67
C LEU A 475 -21.97 -6.62 -2.35
N ASN A 476 -22.10 -6.44 -3.66
CA ASN A 476 -21.32 -5.46 -4.44
C ASN A 476 -21.83 -4.01 -4.31
N VAL A 477 -22.96 -3.78 -3.64
CA VAL A 477 -23.54 -2.44 -3.45
C VAL A 477 -23.73 -2.06 -1.98
N ARG A 478 -23.25 -2.86 -1.04
CA ARG A 478 -23.31 -2.54 0.40
C ARG A 478 -22.16 -3.20 1.15
N PRO A 479 -21.75 -2.66 2.31
CA PRO A 479 -20.85 -3.34 3.21
C PRO A 479 -21.37 -4.72 3.65
N ALA A 480 -20.45 -5.66 3.82
CA ALA A 480 -20.70 -7.02 4.31
C ALA A 480 -19.56 -7.47 5.21
N PHE A 481 -19.87 -8.27 6.23
CA PHE A 481 -18.90 -8.83 7.17
C PHE A 481 -18.75 -10.33 6.90
N PHE A 482 -17.50 -10.78 6.75
CA PHE A 482 -17.15 -12.18 6.55
C PHE A 482 -16.34 -12.72 7.73
N GLY A 483 -16.58 -13.97 8.09
CA GLY A 483 -15.88 -14.63 9.20
C GLY A 483 -16.35 -14.16 10.59
N CYS A 484 -17.60 -13.73 10.76
CA CYS A 484 -18.06 -13.20 12.04
C CYS A 484 -18.10 -14.26 13.15
N ASP A 485 -18.30 -15.53 12.81
CA ASP A 485 -18.58 -16.61 13.77
C ASP A 485 -17.41 -17.59 13.92
N THR A 486 -16.20 -17.21 13.48
CA THR A 486 -14.97 -18.00 13.60
C THR A 486 -13.88 -17.23 14.34
N GLU A 487 -13.01 -17.96 15.05
CA GLU A 487 -11.78 -17.42 15.64
C GLU A 487 -10.60 -17.47 14.66
N GLU A 488 -10.74 -18.19 13.54
CA GLU A 488 -9.69 -18.34 12.53
C GLU A 488 -9.61 -17.10 11.64
N GLY A 489 -8.42 -16.50 11.60
CA GLY A 489 -8.13 -15.32 10.77
C GLY A 489 -8.91 -14.06 11.17
N PRO A 490 -8.70 -12.93 10.48
CA PRO A 490 -9.41 -11.69 10.78
C PRO A 490 -10.87 -11.75 10.34
N LEU A 491 -11.71 -10.95 11.00
CA LEU A 491 -13.03 -10.59 10.46
C LEU A 491 -12.79 -9.61 9.30
N VAL A 492 -13.39 -9.87 8.15
CA VAL A 492 -13.24 -8.99 6.97
C VAL A 492 -14.51 -8.16 6.78
N VAL A 493 -14.38 -6.84 6.92
CA VAL A 493 -15.39 -5.86 6.54
C VAL A 493 -15.12 -5.43 5.12
N TYR A 494 -15.92 -5.93 4.19
CA TYR A 494 -15.85 -5.56 2.77
C TYR A 494 -16.70 -4.33 2.50
N ILE A 495 -16.12 -3.32 1.86
CA ILE A 495 -16.79 -2.06 1.49
C ILE A 495 -16.57 -1.82 -0.01
N PRO A 496 -17.56 -2.12 -0.87
CA PRO A 496 -17.46 -1.87 -2.29
C PRO A 496 -17.71 -0.40 -2.64
N ASN A 497 -16.92 0.12 -3.58
CA ASN A 497 -17.17 1.40 -4.19
C ASN A 497 -18.51 1.41 -4.93
N ARG A 498 -19.24 2.49 -4.77
CA ARG A 498 -20.51 2.74 -5.45
C ARG A 498 -20.77 4.23 -5.55
N GLN A 499 -21.66 4.61 -6.45
CA GLN A 499 -22.14 5.98 -6.53
C GLN A 499 -23.05 6.31 -5.34
N LEU A 500 -22.65 7.29 -4.53
CA LEU A 500 -23.46 7.94 -3.52
C LEU A 500 -23.59 9.44 -3.82
N SER A 501 -22.46 10.16 -3.91
CA SER A 501 -22.44 11.60 -4.24
C SER A 501 -21.82 11.91 -5.60
N TYR A 502 -21.04 10.99 -6.18
CA TYR A 502 -20.42 11.16 -7.49
C TYR A 502 -20.26 9.81 -8.21
N ALA A 503 -20.36 9.81 -9.54
CA ALA A 503 -20.12 8.61 -10.35
C ALA A 503 -18.61 8.30 -10.38
N SER A 504 -18.19 7.49 -9.41
CA SER A 504 -16.78 7.24 -9.11
C SER A 504 -16.21 5.99 -9.79
N ASN A 505 -16.77 5.62 -10.94
CA ASN A 505 -16.41 4.48 -11.79
C ASN A 505 -15.73 4.86 -13.12
N PRO A 506 -14.84 5.88 -13.22
CA PRO A 506 -14.11 6.11 -14.45
C PRO A 506 -13.16 4.93 -14.75
N SER A 507 -12.83 4.74 -16.03
CA SER A 507 -11.86 3.74 -16.48
C SER A 507 -10.54 3.85 -15.71
N THR A 508 -9.90 2.70 -15.44
CA THR A 508 -8.56 2.61 -14.85
C THR A 508 -7.52 3.40 -15.64
N TYR A 509 -7.71 3.54 -16.96
CA TYR A 509 -6.81 4.28 -17.86
C TYR A 509 -7.11 5.79 -17.94
N LYS A 510 -8.04 6.33 -17.14
CA LYS A 510 -8.24 7.78 -17.05
C LYS A 510 -7.12 8.40 -16.22
N LEU A 511 -6.19 9.10 -16.89
CA LEU A 511 -5.00 9.70 -16.29
C LEU A 511 -5.08 11.23 -16.12
N LYS A 512 -6.27 11.83 -16.26
CA LYS A 512 -6.49 13.28 -16.13
C LYS A 512 -7.80 13.56 -15.40
N TYR A 513 -7.76 14.44 -14.41
CA TYR A 513 -8.89 14.87 -13.61
C TYR A 513 -8.82 16.37 -13.38
N SER A 514 -9.92 17.08 -13.62
CA SER A 514 -10.07 18.44 -13.12
C SER A 514 -10.07 18.45 -11.58
N SER A 515 -9.73 19.58 -10.97
CA SER A 515 -9.78 19.73 -9.50
C SER A 515 -11.17 19.42 -8.93
N LYS A 516 -12.24 19.71 -9.69
CA LYS A 516 -13.62 19.38 -9.29
C LYS A 516 -13.88 17.88 -9.32
N GLU A 517 -13.48 17.18 -10.38
CA GLU A 517 -13.62 15.72 -10.45
C GLU A 517 -12.80 15.05 -9.35
N ARG A 518 -11.54 15.48 -9.15
CA ARG A 518 -10.66 15.01 -8.07
C ARG A 518 -11.36 15.11 -6.71
N ALA A 519 -11.86 16.30 -6.35
CA ALA A 519 -12.56 16.51 -5.10
C ALA A 519 -13.88 15.71 -5.00
N SER A 520 -14.60 15.52 -6.11
CA SER A 520 -15.85 14.77 -6.14
C SER A 520 -15.63 13.26 -5.96
N MET A 521 -14.54 12.71 -6.51
CA MET A 521 -14.11 11.33 -6.28
C MET A 521 -13.81 11.09 -4.80
N VAL A 522 -13.05 11.99 -4.16
CA VAL A 522 -12.74 11.92 -2.72
C VAL A 522 -14.02 12.06 -1.90
N SER A 523 -14.92 12.98 -2.23
CA SER A 523 -16.21 13.12 -1.53
C SER A 523 -17.04 11.83 -1.61
N ASN A 524 -17.07 11.17 -2.77
CA ASN A 524 -17.80 9.90 -2.89
C ASN A 524 -17.17 8.79 -2.06
N GLY A 525 -15.83 8.68 -2.06
CA GLY A 525 -15.13 7.74 -1.20
C GLY A 525 -15.46 7.94 0.29
N PHE A 526 -15.50 9.20 0.74
CA PHE A 526 -15.91 9.56 2.10
C PHE A 526 -17.34 9.08 2.39
N ASP A 527 -18.28 9.35 1.49
CA ASP A 527 -19.67 8.92 1.63
C ASP A 527 -19.79 7.38 1.60
N VAL A 528 -19.00 6.68 0.79
CA VAL A 528 -19.00 5.21 0.72
C VAL A 528 -18.60 4.61 2.06
N ALA A 529 -17.49 5.08 2.64
CA ALA A 529 -16.99 4.60 3.92
C ALA A 529 -17.90 4.98 5.11
N SER A 530 -18.43 6.21 5.12
CA SER A 530 -19.28 6.74 6.20
C SER A 530 -20.76 6.38 6.08
N ARG A 531 -21.14 5.61 5.05
CA ARG A 531 -22.55 5.30 4.73
C ARG A 531 -23.42 6.54 4.52
N ALA A 532 -22.93 7.40 3.62
CA ALA A 532 -23.48 8.71 3.28
C ALA A 532 -23.60 9.61 4.51
N GLN A 533 -22.51 9.74 5.27
CA GLN A 533 -22.48 10.54 6.50
C GLN A 533 -23.54 10.08 7.50
N HIS A 534 -23.57 8.77 7.76
CA HIS A 534 -24.53 8.09 8.63
C HIS A 534 -26.01 8.16 8.20
N GLN A 535 -26.33 8.71 7.02
CA GLN A 535 -27.72 8.81 6.56
C GLN A 535 -28.31 7.46 6.14
N LEU A 536 -27.48 6.53 5.64
CA LEU A 536 -27.94 5.19 5.27
C LEU A 536 -28.00 4.24 6.48
N ASP A 537 -27.16 4.47 7.49
CA ASP A 537 -27.13 3.72 8.73
C ASP A 537 -26.48 4.55 9.84
N ASN A 538 -27.28 4.99 10.81
CA ASN A 538 -26.81 5.78 11.95
C ASN A 538 -26.09 4.95 13.02
N GLU A 539 -26.19 3.61 12.96
CA GLU A 539 -25.47 2.69 13.83
C GLU A 539 -24.21 2.12 13.17
N TRP A 540 -23.83 2.63 11.98
CA TRP A 540 -22.68 2.10 11.25
C TRP A 540 -21.37 2.13 12.04
N ALA A 541 -21.09 3.22 12.75
CA ALA A 541 -19.92 3.33 13.61
C ALA A 541 -19.95 2.28 14.74
N THR A 542 -21.13 2.03 15.32
CA THR A 542 -21.34 0.95 16.30
C THR A 542 -21.03 -0.41 15.69
N CYS A 543 -21.51 -0.70 14.48
CA CYS A 543 -21.27 -1.99 13.82
C CYS A 543 -19.80 -2.24 13.50
N LEU A 544 -19.04 -1.21 13.09
CA LEU A 544 -17.60 -1.32 12.94
C LEU A 544 -16.89 -1.51 14.28
N GLY A 545 -17.35 -0.83 15.34
CA GLY A 545 -16.85 -1.03 16.70
C GLY A 545 -17.05 -2.48 17.19
N CYS A 546 -18.25 -3.03 16.98
CA CYS A 546 -18.55 -4.43 17.28
C CYS A 546 -17.69 -5.40 16.47
N ALA A 547 -17.45 -5.11 15.18
CA ALA A 547 -16.56 -5.90 14.35
C ALA A 547 -15.12 -5.92 14.90
N ALA A 548 -14.61 -4.79 15.38
CA ALA A 548 -13.28 -4.69 15.98
C ALA A 548 -13.16 -5.50 17.29
N MET A 549 -14.24 -5.56 18.08
CA MET A 549 -14.25 -6.31 19.34
C MET A 549 -14.43 -7.83 19.15
N ARG A 550 -15.02 -8.27 18.04
CA ARG A 550 -15.53 -9.63 17.85
C ARG A 550 -14.53 -10.73 18.15
N ARG A 551 -13.29 -10.58 17.69
CA ARG A 551 -12.26 -11.61 17.91
C ARG A 551 -11.86 -11.75 19.38
N THR A 552 -11.81 -10.64 20.11
CA THR A 552 -11.59 -10.66 21.55
C THR A 552 -12.76 -11.29 22.29
N GLU A 553 -14.00 -11.03 21.85
CA GLU A 553 -15.20 -11.67 22.43
C GLU A 553 -15.17 -13.20 22.25
N LEU A 554 -14.90 -13.68 21.03
CA LEU A 554 -14.86 -15.11 20.73
C LEU A 554 -13.78 -15.84 21.56
N ARG A 555 -12.53 -15.36 21.50
CA ARG A 555 -11.40 -15.95 22.25
C ARG A 555 -11.64 -16.06 23.76
N ASN A 556 -12.42 -15.13 24.32
CA ASN A 556 -12.72 -15.08 25.75
C ASN A 556 -14.12 -15.61 26.08
N SER A 557 -14.84 -16.17 25.09
CA SER A 557 -16.21 -16.70 25.24
C SER A 557 -17.18 -15.68 25.85
N LEU A 558 -17.07 -14.41 25.45
CA LEU A 558 -17.90 -13.31 25.96
C LEU A 558 -19.23 -13.25 25.21
N GLU A 559 -20.29 -12.96 25.95
CA GLU A 559 -21.59 -12.63 25.35
C GLU A 559 -21.52 -11.25 24.67
N GLN A 560 -22.03 -11.18 23.44
CA GLN A 560 -22.01 -9.93 22.68
C GLN A 560 -23.03 -8.94 23.22
N PRO A 561 -22.72 -7.63 23.26
CA PRO A 561 -23.72 -6.61 23.50
C PRO A 561 -24.90 -6.74 22.51
N GLY A 562 -26.14 -6.50 22.95
CA GLY A 562 -27.32 -6.65 22.10
C GLY A 562 -27.27 -5.80 20.82
N VAL A 563 -26.69 -4.60 20.88
CA VAL A 563 -26.48 -3.77 19.68
C VAL A 563 -25.48 -4.40 18.70
N CYS A 564 -24.47 -5.12 19.19
CA CYS A 564 -23.55 -5.87 18.34
C CYS A 564 -24.24 -7.06 17.68
N GLN A 565 -25.12 -7.77 18.40
CA GLN A 565 -25.92 -8.85 17.81
C GLN A 565 -26.73 -8.33 16.61
N GLN A 566 -27.41 -7.19 16.75
CA GLN A 566 -28.15 -6.55 15.64
C GLN A 566 -27.25 -6.15 14.46
N CYS A 567 -26.04 -5.66 14.75
CA CYS A 567 -25.06 -5.38 13.70
C CYS A 567 -24.63 -6.63 12.94
N PHE A 568 -24.38 -7.75 13.63
CA PHE A 568 -24.04 -9.03 12.99
C PHE A 568 -25.23 -9.70 12.29
N GLU A 569 -26.46 -9.47 12.74
CA GLU A 569 -27.66 -9.87 11.97
C GLU A 569 -27.76 -9.12 10.64
N ARG A 570 -27.41 -7.82 10.64
CA ARG A 570 -27.52 -6.95 9.47
C ARG A 570 -26.40 -7.16 8.45
N TYR A 571 -25.16 -7.26 8.94
CA TYR A 571 -23.97 -7.19 8.10
C TYR A 571 -23.26 -8.52 7.92
N CYS A 572 -23.42 -9.47 8.84
CA CYS A 572 -22.73 -10.75 8.71
C CYS A 572 -23.32 -11.57 7.56
N TRP A 573 -22.47 -11.89 6.61
CA TRP A 573 -22.80 -12.84 5.57
C TRP A 573 -22.77 -14.27 6.13
N ARG A 574 -23.83 -15.03 5.87
CA ARG A 574 -23.97 -16.44 6.21
C ARG A 574 -24.53 -17.16 5.00
N ARG A 575 -23.93 -18.30 4.66
CA ARG A 575 -24.31 -19.10 3.49
C ARG A 575 -25.66 -19.78 3.66
#